data_AF-A0A319DQU4-F1
#
_entry.id   AF-A0A319DQU4-F1
#
_cell.length_a   1.000
_cell.length_b   1.000
_cell.length_c   1.000
_cell.angle_alpha   90.00
_cell.angle_beta   90.00
_cell.angle_gamma   90.00
#
_symmetry.space_group_name_H-M   'P 1'
#
loop_
_entity.id
_entity.type
_entity.pdbx_description
1 polymer ?
#
loop_
_entity_poly.entity_id
_entity_poly.type
_entity_poly.pdbx_seq_one_letter_code
_entity_poly.pdbx_strand_id
1 'polypeptide(L)'
;HPLKPDVPPTHREYTAKLIQKHHRLFGPFPESYGDFGRQDQMSLLYHVVGKTPLTAMRPFLKSSPAKVRPGDSEFLCKVMTLDPRDRPDARTLLEDKWFDQY
;
A
#
# COMPACT_ATOMS: atom_id res chain seq x y z
N HIS A 1 2.93 13.61 2.50
CA HIS A 1 3.16 12.18 2.80
C HIS A 1 3.28 11.42 1.47
N PRO A 2 4.03 10.30 1.40
CA PRO A 2 4.36 9.59 0.15
C PRO A 2 3.14 9.08 -0.63
N LEU A 3 2.05 8.78 0.09
CA LEU A 3 0.79 8.34 -0.50
C LEU A 3 -0.12 9.48 -0.99
N LYS A 4 0.23 10.75 -0.72
CA LYS A 4 -0.60 11.90 -1.09
C LYS A 4 -0.62 12.03 -2.61
N PRO A 5 -1.80 12.05 -3.26
CA PRO A 5 -1.92 12.45 -4.66
C PRO A 5 -1.45 13.89 -4.87
N ASP A 6 -1.00 14.19 -6.09
CA ASP A 6 -0.64 15.52 -6.59
C ASP A 6 -1.86 16.35 -7.02
N VAL A 7 -3.07 15.83 -6.79
CA VAL A 7 -4.36 16.47 -7.08
C VAL A 7 -5.18 16.59 -5.79
N PRO A 8 -6.10 17.56 -5.68
CA PRO A 8 -6.95 17.69 -4.50
C PRO A 8 -7.98 16.55 -4.38
N PRO A 9 -8.53 16.27 -3.18
CA PRO A 9 -9.51 15.18 -2.96
C PRO A 9 -10.77 15.26 -3.83
N THR A 10 -11.15 16.46 -4.26
CA THR A 10 -12.32 16.70 -5.12
C THR A 10 -12.04 16.40 -6.60
N HIS A 11 -10.78 16.16 -6.98
CA HIS A 11 -10.42 15.87 -8.37
C HIS A 11 -10.82 14.44 -8.75
N ARG A 12 -11.41 14.26 -9.94
CA ARG A 12 -11.91 12.95 -10.43
C ARG A 12 -10.86 11.83 -10.43
N GLU A 13 -9.58 12.19 -10.59
CA GLU A 13 -8.46 11.22 -10.64
C GLU A 13 -7.86 10.93 -9.26
N TYR A 14 -8.31 11.60 -8.21
CA TYR A 14 -7.71 11.49 -6.88
C TYR A 14 -7.62 10.03 -6.42
N THR A 15 -8.74 9.29 -6.51
CA THR A 15 -8.82 7.88 -6.13
C THR A 15 -7.88 7.01 -6.98
N ALA A 16 -7.85 7.21 -8.29
CA ALA A 16 -6.98 6.45 -9.19
C ALA A 16 -5.48 6.68 -8.86
N LYS A 17 -5.10 7.94 -8.61
CA LYS A 17 -3.73 8.31 -8.22
C LYS A 17 -3.36 7.78 -6.83
N LEU A 18 -4.32 7.73 -5.90
CA LEU A 18 -4.13 7.13 -4.58
C LEU A 18 -3.87 5.62 -4.68
N ILE A 19 -4.68 4.90 -5.47
CA ILE A 19 -4.51 3.46 -5.75
C ILE A 19 -3.14 3.22 -6.40
N GLN A 20 -2.77 4.03 -7.39
CA GLN A 20 -1.48 3.91 -8.07
C GLN A 20 -0.30 4.06 -7.10
N LYS A 21 -0.35 5.05 -6.19
CA LYS A 21 0.69 5.27 -5.19
C LYS A 21 0.79 4.10 -4.20
N HIS A 22 -0.34 3.56 -3.77
CA HIS A 22 -0.36 2.35 -2.92
C HIS A 22 0.23 1.16 -3.67
N HIS A 23 -0.19 0.92 -4.91
CA HIS A 23 0.33 -0.18 -5.72
C HIS A 23 1.84 -0.12 -5.89
N ARG A 24 2.39 1.07 -6.17
CA ARG A 24 3.84 1.23 -6.36
C ARG A 24 4.64 0.93 -5.11
N LEU A 25 4.13 1.26 -3.91
CA LEU A 25 4.86 1.14 -2.64
C LEU A 25 4.60 -0.18 -1.91
N PHE A 26 3.35 -0.62 -1.86
CA PHE A 26 2.88 -1.75 -1.04
C PHE A 26 2.22 -2.86 -1.86
N GLY A 27 2.13 -2.68 -3.18
CA GLY A 27 1.58 -3.68 -4.08
C GLY A 27 2.52 -4.86 -4.35
N PRO A 28 2.07 -5.82 -5.17
CA PRO A 28 0.84 -5.77 -5.98
C PRO A 28 -0.45 -5.85 -5.15
N PHE A 29 -1.57 -5.38 -5.72
CA PHE A 29 -2.87 -5.62 -5.08
C PHE A 29 -3.20 -7.11 -5.19
N PRO A 30 -3.64 -7.75 -4.10
CA PRO A 30 -3.91 -9.18 -4.09
C PRO A 30 -5.21 -9.49 -4.85
N GLU A 31 -5.26 -10.68 -5.46
CA GLU A 31 -6.42 -11.16 -6.24
C GLU A 31 -7.69 -11.25 -5.40
N SER A 32 -7.51 -11.48 -4.10
CA SER A 32 -8.51 -11.61 -3.06
C SER A 32 -9.47 -10.40 -2.96
N TYR A 33 -9.11 -9.24 -3.52
CA TYR A 33 -10.02 -8.09 -3.68
C TYR A 33 -11.22 -8.40 -4.58
N GLY A 34 -11.09 -9.38 -5.49
CA GLY A 34 -12.19 -9.86 -6.33
C GLY A 34 -13.35 -10.49 -5.55
N ASP A 35 -13.09 -10.96 -4.32
CA ASP A 35 -14.11 -11.63 -3.48
C ASP A 35 -15.19 -10.65 -2.97
N PHE A 36 -14.84 -9.38 -2.79
CA PHE A 36 -15.68 -8.38 -2.13
C PHE A 36 -15.78 -7.05 -2.88
N GLY A 37 -14.95 -6.83 -3.89
CA GLY A 37 -14.96 -5.60 -4.69
C GLY A 37 -16.16 -5.53 -5.63
N ARG A 38 -16.80 -4.36 -5.72
CA ARG A 38 -17.81 -4.13 -6.76
C ARG A 38 -17.15 -4.05 -8.15
N GLN A 39 -17.90 -4.39 -9.19
CA GLN A 39 -17.40 -4.43 -10.56
C GLN A 39 -16.76 -3.10 -11.02
N ASP A 40 -17.35 -1.96 -10.68
CA ASP A 40 -16.84 -0.63 -11.00
C ASP A 40 -15.49 -0.36 -10.29
N GLN A 41 -15.39 -0.74 -9.02
CA GLN A 41 -14.17 -0.59 -8.22
C GLN A 41 -13.04 -1.49 -8.73
N MET A 42 -13.36 -2.74 -9.07
CA MET A 42 -12.41 -3.70 -9.62
C MET A 42 -11.92 -3.28 -11.00
N SER A 43 -12.80 -2.74 -11.84
CA SER A 43 -12.43 -2.19 -13.14
C SER A 43 -11.42 -1.04 -13.00
N LEU A 44 -11.66 -0.11 -12.07
CA LEU A 44 -10.71 0.96 -11.78
C LEU A 44 -9.38 0.41 -11.26
N LEU A 45 -9.42 -0.55 -10.32
CA LEU A 45 -8.24 -1.16 -9.74
C LEU A 45 -7.37 -1.83 -10.81
N TYR A 46 -7.96 -2.73 -11.62
CA TYR A 46 -7.25 -3.41 -12.69
C TYR A 46 -6.73 -2.44 -13.76
N HIS A 47 -7.49 -1.39 -14.07
CA HIS A 47 -7.03 -0.34 -14.97
C HIS A 47 -5.78 0.37 -14.46
N VAL A 48 -5.76 0.76 -13.18
CA VAL A 48 -4.63 1.46 -12.56
C VAL A 48 -3.41 0.55 -12.41
N VAL A 49 -3.62 -0.69 -11.97
CA VAL A 49 -2.57 -1.70 -11.81
C VAL A 49 -1.96 -2.04 -13.18
N GLY A 50 -2.79 -2.36 -14.17
CA GLY A 50 -2.34 -2.72 -15.53
C GLY A 50 -1.61 -1.57 -16.25
N LYS A 51 -1.94 -0.31 -15.94
CA LYS A 51 -1.22 0.86 -16.47
C LYS A 51 0.05 1.22 -15.71
N THR A 52 0.33 0.58 -14.58
CA THR A 52 1.54 0.87 -13.80
C THR A 52 2.67 -0.03 -14.29
N PRO A 53 3.70 0.51 -14.97
CA PRO A 53 4.80 -0.32 -15.45
C PRO A 53 5.64 -0.83 -14.27
N LEU A 54 6.22 -2.02 -14.40
CA LEU A 54 7.10 -2.61 -13.38
C LEU A 54 8.28 -1.70 -13.03
N THR A 55 8.78 -0.90 -13.99
CA THR A 55 9.84 0.09 -13.77
C THR A 55 9.43 1.26 -12.86
N ALA A 56 8.12 1.52 -12.73
CA ALA A 56 7.58 2.50 -11.80
C ALA A 56 7.28 1.92 -10.41
N MET A 57 7.43 0.60 -10.22
CA MET A 57 7.30 -0.03 -8.90
C MET A 57 8.47 0.40 -8.01
N ARG A 58 8.14 0.78 -6.78
CA ARG A 58 9.09 1.23 -5.75
C ARG A 58 8.71 0.57 -4.43
N PRO A 59 8.94 -0.75 -4.26
CA PRO A 59 8.56 -1.44 -3.04
C PRO A 59 9.11 -0.70 -1.82
N PHE A 60 8.26 -0.41 -0.83
CA PHE A 60 8.60 0.47 0.29
C PHE A 60 9.82 -0.04 1.05
N LEU A 61 9.93 -1.36 1.25
CA LEU A 61 11.07 -1.99 1.89
C LEU A 61 12.42 -1.73 1.17
N LYS A 62 12.39 -1.52 -0.16
CA LYS A 62 13.58 -1.28 -1.00
C LYS A 62 13.83 0.18 -1.33
N SER A 63 12.83 1.03 -1.10
CA SER A 63 12.83 2.44 -1.50
C SER A 63 12.55 3.38 -0.33
N SER A 64 12.57 2.85 0.90
CA SER A 64 12.40 3.65 2.10
C SER A 64 13.48 4.74 2.14
N PRO A 65 13.13 5.96 2.58
CA PRO A 65 14.11 7.02 2.71
C PRO A 65 15.28 6.58 3.60
N ALA A 66 16.50 7.02 3.31
CA ALA A 66 17.70 6.67 4.08
C ALA A 66 17.61 7.02 5.59
N LYS A 67 16.64 7.85 5.98
CA LYS A 67 16.36 8.23 7.37
C LYS A 67 15.43 7.26 8.11
N VAL A 68 14.82 6.30 7.41
CA VAL A 68 13.93 5.29 8.00
C VAL A 68 14.77 4.06 8.36
N ARG A 69 14.69 3.59 9.60
CA ARG A 69 15.43 2.39 10.00
C ARG A 69 14.83 1.17 9.29
N PRO A 70 15.63 0.12 9.00
CA PRO A 70 15.10 -1.10 8.40
C PRO A 70 13.91 -1.68 9.18
N GLY A 71 14.00 -1.72 10.51
CA GLY A 71 12.91 -2.19 11.38
C GLY A 71 11.61 -1.37 11.25
N ASP A 72 11.71 -0.03 11.13
CA ASP A 72 10.54 0.84 10.93
C ASP A 72 9.87 0.55 9.57
N SER A 73 10.67 0.27 8.54
CA SER A 73 10.16 -0.06 7.20
C SER A 73 9.48 -1.43 7.18
N GLU A 74 10.06 -2.43 7.85
CA GLU A 74 9.47 -3.76 8.00
C GLU A 74 8.12 -3.69 8.74
N PHE A 75 8.08 -2.98 9.87
CA PHE A 75 6.86 -2.81 10.65
C PHE A 75 5.78 -2.08 9.85
N LEU A 76 6.12 -0.99 9.17
CA LEU A 76 5.16 -0.26 8.36
C LEU A 76 4.60 -1.11 7.22
N CYS A 77 5.41 -1.97 6.58
CA CYS A 77 4.91 -2.90 5.56
C CYS A 77 3.87 -3.88 6.11
N LYS A 78 3.99 -4.34 7.36
CA LYS A 78 2.98 -5.20 8.03
C LYS A 78 1.67 -4.44 8.27
N VAL A 79 1.76 -3.20 8.74
CA VAL A 79 0.59 -2.34 8.98
C VAL A 79 -0.11 -1.98 7.66
N MET A 80 0.68 -1.78 6.59
CA MET A 80 0.20 -1.38 5.27
C MET A 80 -0.17 -2.54 4.35
N THR A 81 -0.26 -3.78 4.87
CA THR A 81 -0.79 -4.93 4.12
C THR A 81 -2.14 -4.56 3.49
N LEU A 82 -2.23 -4.76 2.18
CA LEU A 82 -3.34 -4.28 1.35
C LEU A 82 -4.65 -5.01 1.71
N ASP A 83 -4.66 -6.35 1.66
CA ASP A 83 -5.84 -7.10 2.11
C ASP A 83 -5.97 -7.00 3.64
N PRO A 84 -7.07 -6.44 4.16
CA PRO A 84 -7.28 -6.36 5.59
C PRO A 84 -7.37 -7.74 6.28
N ARG A 85 -7.71 -8.82 5.57
CA ARG A 85 -7.77 -10.18 6.11
C ARG A 85 -6.38 -10.76 6.40
N ASP A 86 -5.37 -10.33 5.65
CA ASP A 86 -3.97 -10.72 5.82
C ASP A 86 -3.21 -9.77 6.76
N ARG A 87 -3.83 -8.65 7.14
CA ARG A 87 -3.21 -7.67 8.03
C ARG A 87 -3.18 -8.23 9.45
N PRO A 88 -2.03 -8.22 10.13
CA PRO A 88 -1.95 -8.59 11.53
C PRO A 88 -2.90 -7.73 12.37
N ASP A 89 -3.58 -8.36 13.32
CA ASP A 89 -4.42 -7.63 14.27
C ASP A 89 -3.58 -6.76 15.22
N ALA A 90 -4.26 -5.89 15.96
CA ALA A 90 -3.60 -4.97 16.88
C ALA A 90 -2.78 -5.69 17.96
N ARG A 91 -3.24 -6.86 18.44
CA ARG A 91 -2.52 -7.63 19.48
C ARG A 91 -1.20 -8.17 18.93
N THR A 92 -1.25 -8.77 17.74
CA THR A 92 -0.09 -9.32 17.04
C THR A 92 0.92 -8.22 16.70
N LEU A 93 0.44 -7.03 16.30
CA LEU A 93 1.33 -5.88 16.05
C LEU A 93 2.02 -5.39 17.33
N LEU A 94 1.33 -5.40 18.47
CA LEU A 94 1.91 -4.99 19.76
C LEU A 94 2.98 -5.96 20.27
N GLU A 95 2.94 -7.22 19.85
CA GLU A 95 3.95 -8.25 20.14
C GLU A 95 5.12 -8.25 19.14
N ASP A 96 5.12 -7.33 18.17
CA ASP A 96 6.19 -7.25 17.18
C ASP A 96 7.50 -6.75 17.79
N LYS A 97 8.61 -7.41 17.42
CA LYS A 97 9.99 -7.03 17.79
C LYS A 97 10.36 -5.57 17.49
N TRP A 98 9.58 -4.88 16.66
CA TRP A 98 9.72 -3.44 16.45
C TRP A 98 9.56 -2.65 17.76
N PHE A 99 8.68 -3.09 18.67
CA PHE A 99 8.47 -2.45 19.97
C PHE A 99 9.62 -2.70 20.96
N ASP A 100 10.42 -3.75 20.79
CA ASP A 100 11.58 -4.05 21.64
C ASP A 100 12.77 -3.07 21.44
N GLN A 101 12.62 -2.09 20.54
CA GLN A 101 13.64 -1.10 20.21
C GLN A 101 13.57 0.16 21.09
N TYR A 102 12.73 0.16 22.14
CA TYR A 102 12.50 1.27 23.06
C TYR A 102 12.54 0.84 24.53
#